data_AF-A0AAT9H9J5-F1
#
_entry.id   AF-A0AAT9H9J5-F1
#
_cell.length_a   1.000
_cell.length_b   1.000
_cell.length_c   1.000
_cell.angle_alpha   90.00
_cell.angle_beta   90.00
_cell.angle_gamma   90.00
#
_symmetry.space_group_name_H-M   'P 1'
#
loop_
_entity.id
_entity.type
_entity.pdbx_description
1 polymer ?
#
loop_
_entity_poly.entity_id
_entity_poly.type
_entity_poly.pdbx_seq_one_letter_code
_entity_poly.pdbx_strand_id
1 'polypeptide(L)'
;MVVTAVGTLALLLTSAALLTDGPLPQGPAGWLTLVWVTTLGLLAVVPLGAAIGAVLPNPREALALIMLPLLGLLITSGTMFPITKMPEPVQQVSAVFPLKWMAQGLRSALLPDAARAAEPAGSWELPMVALVLTAWAVLGFLLAVPLLRRAARRESGSRLTARHEKAERSGAMPA
;
A
#
# COMPACT_ATOMS: atom_id res chain seq x y z
N MET A 1 -9.85 -4.98 -5.67
CA MET A 1 -8.74 -4.69 -4.76
C MET A 1 -8.23 -5.96 -4.09
N VAL A 2 -8.97 -6.62 -3.19
CA VAL A 2 -8.50 -7.89 -2.58
C VAL A 2 -8.36 -9.01 -3.62
N VAL A 3 -9.40 -9.24 -4.43
CA VAL A 3 -9.37 -10.25 -5.52
C VAL A 3 -8.23 -10.00 -6.49
N THR A 4 -8.03 -8.73 -6.90
CA THR A 4 -6.94 -8.34 -7.80
C THR A 4 -5.57 -8.54 -7.15
N ALA A 5 -5.40 -8.17 -5.86
CA ALA A 5 -4.14 -8.34 -5.15
C ALA A 5 -3.79 -9.82 -4.96
N VAL A 6 -4.76 -10.64 -4.54
CA VAL A 6 -4.58 -12.10 -4.42
C VAL A 6 -4.28 -12.72 -5.77
N GLY A 7 -5.01 -12.32 -6.83
CA GLY A 7 -4.76 -12.78 -8.20
C GLY A 7 -3.36 -12.42 -8.69
N THR A 8 -2.91 -11.18 -8.47
CA THR A 8 -1.55 -10.75 -8.81
C THR A 8 -0.50 -11.50 -8.00
N LEU A 9 -0.70 -11.71 -6.70
CA LEU A 9 0.22 -12.47 -5.87
C LEU A 9 0.32 -13.93 -6.35
N ALA A 10 -0.82 -14.58 -6.60
CA ALA A 10 -0.86 -15.95 -7.11
C ALA A 10 -0.18 -16.06 -8.48
N LEU A 11 -0.44 -15.11 -9.37
CA LEU A 11 0.22 -15.04 -10.68
C LEU A 11 1.74 -14.90 -10.51
N LEU A 12 2.21 -13.95 -9.70
CA LEU A 12 3.64 -13.72 -9.47
C LEU A 12 4.34 -14.94 -8.87
N LEU A 13 3.73 -15.60 -7.87
CA LEU A 13 4.28 -16.81 -7.27
C LEU A 13 4.31 -17.96 -8.26
N THR A 14 3.25 -18.14 -9.05
CA THR A 14 3.17 -19.19 -10.08
C THR A 14 4.20 -18.93 -11.17
N SER A 15 4.33 -17.69 -11.64
CA SER A 15 5.36 -17.29 -12.60
C SER A 15 6.76 -17.50 -12.04
N ALA A 16 7.04 -17.13 -10.80
CA ALA A 16 8.35 -17.34 -10.17
C ALA A 16 8.70 -18.83 -10.03
N ALA A 17 7.71 -19.65 -9.66
CA ALA A 17 7.88 -21.10 -9.55
C ALA A 17 8.10 -21.79 -10.91
N LEU A 18 7.39 -21.34 -11.96
CA LEU A 18 7.44 -21.96 -13.29
C LEU A 18 8.57 -21.45 -14.18
N LEU A 19 9.01 -20.19 -14.01
CA LEU A 19 9.92 -19.52 -14.93
C LEU A 19 11.34 -19.34 -14.38
N THR A 20 11.55 -19.42 -13.06
CA THR A 20 12.82 -18.96 -12.45
C THR A 20 13.46 -19.89 -11.41
N ASP A 21 12.99 -21.14 -11.22
CA ASP A 21 13.35 -21.95 -10.03
C ASP A 21 13.28 -21.08 -8.74
N GLY A 22 12.26 -20.20 -8.72
CA GLY A 22 12.21 -19.07 -7.80
C GLY A 22 11.99 -19.52 -6.36
N PRO A 23 12.47 -18.74 -5.37
CA PRO A 23 12.33 -19.09 -3.97
C PRO A 23 10.85 -19.12 -3.55
N LEU A 24 10.32 -20.31 -3.33
CA LEU A 24 9.03 -20.52 -2.69
C LEU A 24 9.18 -20.47 -1.16
N PRO A 25 8.13 -20.10 -0.42
CA PRO A 25 8.20 -20.09 1.03
C PRO A 25 8.60 -21.44 1.61
N GLN A 26 9.64 -21.44 2.44
CA GLN A 26 10.17 -22.66 3.03
C GLN A 26 9.34 -23.09 4.25
N GLY A 27 8.55 -24.15 4.08
CA GLY A 27 7.74 -24.74 5.13
C GLY A 27 6.59 -23.85 5.62
N PRO A 28 5.82 -24.31 6.63
CA PRO A 28 4.61 -23.64 7.10
C PRO A 28 4.86 -22.22 7.63
N ALA A 29 6.02 -21.98 8.27
CA ALA A 29 6.37 -20.68 8.83
C ALA A 29 6.60 -19.60 7.76
N GLY A 30 7.22 -19.96 6.62
CA GLY A 30 7.39 -19.05 5.50
C GLY A 30 6.04 -18.65 4.88
N TRP A 31 5.14 -19.61 4.70
CA TRP A 31 3.77 -19.36 4.22
C TRP A 31 2.97 -18.47 5.16
N LEU A 32 3.03 -18.74 6.47
CA LEU A 32 2.40 -17.88 7.47
C LEU A 32 2.95 -16.46 7.39
N THR A 33 4.27 -16.33 7.24
CA THR A 33 4.95 -15.03 7.10
C THR A 33 4.49 -14.27 5.88
N LEU A 34 4.43 -14.95 4.73
CA LEU A 34 3.91 -14.40 3.49
C LEU A 34 2.49 -13.86 3.67
N VAL A 35 1.60 -14.64 4.30
CA VAL A 35 0.19 -14.28 4.49
C VAL A 35 0.05 -13.05 5.38
N TRP A 36 0.68 -13.04 6.56
CA TRP A 36 0.50 -11.92 7.49
C TRP A 36 1.20 -10.65 6.99
N VAL A 37 2.40 -10.76 6.39
CA VAL A 37 3.11 -9.60 5.82
C VAL A 37 2.30 -8.99 4.68
N THR A 38 1.79 -9.81 3.77
CA THR A 38 0.97 -9.31 2.65
C THR A 38 -0.31 -8.66 3.16
N THR A 39 -0.96 -9.28 4.15
CA THR A 39 -2.20 -8.74 4.73
C THR A 39 -1.94 -7.39 5.40
N LEU A 40 -0.94 -7.30 6.29
CA LEU A 40 -0.58 -6.04 6.94
C LEU A 40 -0.10 -5.00 5.94
N GLY A 41 0.67 -5.41 4.92
CA GLY A 41 1.11 -4.54 3.84
C GLY A 41 -0.07 -3.92 3.10
N LEU A 42 -1.05 -4.73 2.69
CA LEU A 42 -2.27 -4.23 2.06
C LEU A 42 -3.05 -3.28 2.98
N LEU A 43 -3.19 -3.64 4.26
CA LEU A 43 -3.85 -2.78 5.25
C LEU A 43 -3.10 -1.47 5.48
N ALA A 44 -1.78 -1.45 5.33
CA ALA A 44 -0.95 -0.25 5.46
C ALA A 44 -1.18 0.74 4.30
N VAL A 45 -1.18 0.27 3.06
CA VAL A 45 -1.23 1.16 1.88
C VAL A 45 -2.61 1.41 1.29
N VAL A 46 -3.53 0.44 1.32
CA VAL A 46 -4.85 0.59 0.67
C VAL A 46 -5.68 1.73 1.28
N PRO A 47 -5.83 1.84 2.61
CA PRO A 47 -6.57 2.95 3.21
C PRO A 47 -5.91 4.30 2.94
N LEU A 48 -4.58 4.39 2.96
CA LEU A 48 -3.86 5.62 2.61
C LEU A 48 -4.15 6.06 1.17
N GLY A 49 -4.08 5.12 0.21
CA GLY A 49 -4.42 5.42 -1.19
C GLY A 49 -5.86 5.89 -1.34
N ALA A 50 -6.81 5.26 -0.64
CA ALA A 50 -8.21 5.68 -0.64
C ALA A 50 -8.40 7.07 0.00
N ALA A 51 -7.69 7.37 1.08
CA ALA A 51 -7.71 8.66 1.76
C ALA A 51 -7.21 9.78 0.83
N ILE A 52 -6.07 9.55 0.17
CA ILE A 52 -5.47 10.47 -0.78
C ILE A 52 -6.41 10.69 -1.98
N GLY A 53 -6.96 9.61 -2.54
CA GLY A 53 -7.92 9.68 -3.65
C GLY A 53 -9.22 10.42 -3.30
N ALA A 54 -9.68 10.36 -2.05
CA ALA A 54 -10.87 11.07 -1.60
C ALA A 54 -10.66 12.58 -1.44
N VAL A 55 -9.40 13.02 -1.28
CA VAL A 55 -9.05 14.45 -1.13
C VAL A 55 -8.79 15.10 -2.48
N LEU A 56 -8.21 14.37 -3.43
CA LEU A 56 -7.76 14.93 -4.70
C LEU A 56 -8.92 15.07 -5.69
N PRO A 57 -9.18 16.27 -6.23
CA PRO A 57 -10.31 16.52 -7.12
C PRO A 57 -10.11 15.94 -8.53
N ASN A 58 -8.85 15.77 -8.96
CA ASN A 58 -8.50 15.27 -10.29
C ASN A 58 -7.59 14.02 -10.18
N PRO A 59 -8.07 12.82 -10.61
CA PRO A 59 -7.30 11.58 -10.54
C PRO A 59 -5.96 11.63 -11.30
N ARG A 60 -5.88 12.44 -12.37
CA ARG A 60 -4.67 12.54 -13.19
C ARG A 60 -3.57 13.35 -12.50
N GLU A 61 -3.95 14.46 -11.89
CA GLU A 61 -3.04 15.28 -11.07
C GLU A 61 -2.62 14.54 -9.81
N ALA A 62 -3.56 13.78 -9.21
CA ALA A 62 -3.26 12.91 -8.09
C ALA A 62 -2.16 11.89 -8.42
N LEU A 63 -2.31 11.20 -9.56
CA LEU A 63 -1.30 10.26 -10.04
C LEU A 63 0.05 10.94 -10.25
N ALA A 64 0.09 12.10 -10.91
CA ALA A 64 1.34 12.82 -11.14
C ALA A 64 2.05 13.21 -9.83
N LEU A 65 1.30 13.68 -8.83
CA LEU A 65 1.83 14.08 -7.53
C LEU A 65 2.35 12.90 -6.69
N ILE A 66 1.70 11.75 -6.79
CA ILE A 66 2.02 10.56 -5.98
C ILE A 66 3.12 9.73 -6.64
N MET A 67 3.24 9.75 -7.96
CA MET A 67 4.20 8.93 -8.71
C MET A 67 5.64 9.23 -8.33
N LEU A 68 6.03 10.51 -8.22
CA LEU A 68 7.41 10.86 -7.90
C LEU A 68 7.84 10.37 -6.50
N PRO A 69 7.06 10.61 -5.42
CA PRO A 69 7.32 10.00 -4.11
C PRO A 69 7.31 8.46 -4.15
N LEU A 70 6.39 7.84 -4.88
CA LEU A 70 6.33 6.38 -5.01
C LEU A 70 7.58 5.81 -5.67
N LEU A 71 8.09 6.44 -6.73
CA LEU A 71 9.32 6.02 -7.39
C LEU A 71 10.52 6.19 -6.46
N GLY A 72 10.58 7.30 -5.72
CA GLY A 72 11.60 7.50 -4.69
C GLY A 72 11.58 6.37 -3.66
N LEU A 73 10.41 6.07 -3.10
CA LEU A 73 10.23 4.97 -2.16
C LEU A 73 10.58 3.62 -2.77
N LEU A 74 10.21 3.36 -4.03
CA LEU A 74 10.53 2.12 -4.71
C LEU A 74 12.05 1.92 -4.78
N ILE A 75 12.78 2.95 -5.20
CA ILE A 75 14.25 2.93 -5.28
C ILE A 75 14.86 2.70 -3.90
N THR A 76 14.38 3.41 -2.87
CA THR A 76 15.02 3.40 -1.54
C THR A 76 14.54 2.26 -0.63
N SER A 77 13.48 1.54 -1.00
CA SER A 77 12.88 0.45 -0.20
C SER A 77 13.72 -0.82 -0.09
N GLY A 78 14.78 -0.97 -0.87
CA GLY A 78 15.54 -2.22 -0.95
C GLY A 78 15.04 -3.20 -2.02
N THR A 79 13.99 -2.86 -2.77
CA THR A 79 13.39 -3.74 -3.81
C THR A 79 14.17 -3.75 -5.11
N MET A 80 14.62 -2.59 -5.59
CA MET A 80 15.40 -2.44 -6.83
C MET A 80 16.90 -2.50 -6.57
N PHE A 81 17.35 -1.86 -5.48
CA PHE A 81 18.75 -1.80 -5.08
C PHE A 81 18.90 -2.23 -3.62
N PRO A 82 19.97 -2.95 -3.24
CA PRO A 82 20.20 -3.31 -1.85
C PRO A 82 20.28 -2.07 -0.96
N ILE A 83 19.43 -2.01 0.08
CA ILE A 83 19.36 -0.86 0.99
C ILE A 83 20.68 -0.61 1.74
N THR A 84 21.48 -1.67 1.94
CA THR A 84 22.83 -1.62 2.55
C THR A 84 23.85 -0.83 1.72
N LYS A 85 23.58 -0.59 0.43
CA LYS A 85 24.44 0.21 -0.45
C LYS A 85 24.09 1.70 -0.45
N MET A 86 23.02 2.09 0.24
CA MET A 86 22.56 3.47 0.30
C MET A 86 23.20 4.23 1.47
N PRO A 87 23.36 5.56 1.37
CA PRO A 87 23.78 6.37 2.51
C PRO A 87 22.85 6.20 3.71
N GLU A 88 23.40 6.20 4.92
CA GLU A 88 22.64 5.98 6.17
C GLU A 88 21.38 6.87 6.31
N PRO A 89 21.41 8.17 5.97
CA PRO A 89 20.21 9.00 6.06
C PRO A 89 19.06 8.50 5.18
N VAL A 90 19.39 7.97 3.99
CA VAL A 90 18.39 7.41 3.06
C VAL A 90 17.79 6.13 3.63
N GLN A 91 18.60 5.30 4.29
CA GLN A 91 18.11 4.09 4.96
C GLN A 91 17.14 4.45 6.10
N GLN A 92 17.50 5.44 6.92
CA GLN A 92 16.68 5.92 8.03
C GLN A 92 15.34 6.49 7.54
N VAL A 93 15.35 7.32 6.51
CA VAL A 93 14.13 7.85 5.89
C VAL A 93 13.25 6.71 5.36
N SER A 94 13.86 5.74 4.66
CA SER A 94 13.13 4.61 4.08
C SER A 94 12.52 3.70 5.15
N ALA A 95 13.17 3.59 6.32
CA ALA A 95 12.67 2.83 7.46
C ALA A 95 11.42 3.44 8.10
N VAL A 96 11.07 4.69 7.80
CA VAL A 96 9.79 5.29 8.22
C VAL A 96 8.63 4.74 7.40
N PHE A 97 8.85 4.36 6.15
CA PHE A 97 7.79 4.02 5.21
C PHE A 97 7.50 2.52 5.14
N PRO A 98 6.24 2.12 4.87
CA PRO A 98 5.84 0.71 4.92
C PRO A 98 6.50 -0.12 3.83
N LEU A 99 6.88 0.49 2.70
CA LEU A 99 7.40 -0.23 1.53
C LEU A 99 8.70 -1.00 1.83
N LYS A 100 9.61 -0.41 2.62
CA LYS A 100 10.84 -1.08 3.08
C LYS A 100 10.53 -2.34 3.88
N TRP A 101 9.58 -2.25 4.81
CA TRP A 101 9.19 -3.35 5.69
C TRP A 101 8.41 -4.43 4.96
N MET A 102 7.57 -4.07 3.97
CA MET A 102 6.93 -5.04 3.08
C MET A 102 7.98 -5.84 2.30
N ALA A 103 8.98 -5.17 1.72
CA ALA A 103 10.05 -5.83 0.98
C ALA A 103 10.90 -6.75 1.87
N GLN A 104 11.23 -6.32 3.09
CA GLN A 104 11.95 -7.13 4.07
C GLN A 104 11.13 -8.34 4.54
N GLY A 105 9.85 -8.16 4.86
CA GLY A 105 8.96 -9.25 5.25
C GLY A 105 8.74 -10.26 4.13
N LEU A 106 8.59 -9.81 2.88
CA LEU A 106 8.44 -10.72 1.74
C LEU A 106 9.71 -11.53 1.49
N ARG A 107 10.89 -10.88 1.56
CA ARG A 107 12.19 -11.56 1.48
C ARG A 107 12.36 -12.59 2.58
N SER A 108 11.96 -12.29 3.82
CA SER A 108 12.03 -13.24 4.93
C SER A 108 11.16 -14.49 4.74
N ALA A 109 10.04 -14.35 4.02
CA ALA A 109 9.14 -15.47 3.75
C ALA A 109 9.64 -16.38 2.63
N LEU A 110 10.34 -15.80 1.64
CA LEU A 110 10.74 -16.49 0.42
C LEU A 110 12.20 -16.97 0.47
N LEU A 111 13.11 -16.17 1.01
CA LEU A 111 14.54 -16.43 0.97
C LEU A 111 15.01 -17.34 2.11
N PRO A 112 16.10 -18.10 1.91
CA PRO A 112 16.72 -18.87 2.99
C PRO A 112 17.25 -17.99 4.12
N ASP A 113 17.34 -18.53 5.33
CA ASP A 113 17.84 -17.80 6.51
C ASP A 113 19.24 -17.19 6.31
N ALA A 114 20.10 -17.82 5.50
CA ALA A 114 21.42 -17.29 5.18
C ALA A 114 21.37 -15.90 4.50
N ALA A 115 20.27 -15.58 3.80
CA ALA A 115 20.09 -14.30 3.12
C ALA A 115 19.94 -13.11 4.09
N ARG A 116 19.63 -13.34 5.37
CA ARG A 116 19.50 -12.28 6.38
C ARG A 116 20.80 -11.48 6.59
N ALA A 117 21.95 -12.06 6.27
CA ALA A 117 23.25 -11.37 6.32
C ALA A 117 23.35 -10.20 5.32
N ALA A 118 22.49 -10.17 4.30
CA ALA A 118 22.40 -9.07 3.35
C ALA A 118 21.51 -7.92 3.85
N GLU A 119 20.82 -8.07 4.99
CA GLU A 119 20.06 -6.99 5.62
C GLU A 119 20.96 -6.07 6.45
N PRO A 120 20.63 -4.77 6.59
CA PRO A 120 21.41 -3.82 7.41
C PRO A 120 21.62 -4.28 8.86
N ALA A 121 20.59 -4.89 9.46
CA ALA A 121 20.62 -5.38 10.84
C ALA A 121 21.12 -6.83 10.97
N GLY A 122 21.51 -7.48 9.86
CA GLY A 122 21.86 -8.91 9.84
C GLY A 122 20.71 -9.84 10.26
N SER A 123 19.47 -9.34 10.28
CA SER A 123 18.28 -10.07 10.70
C SER A 123 17.04 -9.57 9.95
N TRP A 124 15.98 -10.37 9.94
CA TRP A 124 14.72 -10.02 9.26
C TRP A 124 13.86 -9.02 10.03
N GLU A 125 14.14 -8.78 11.31
CA GLU A 125 13.40 -7.85 12.18
C GLU A 125 11.86 -7.97 12.08
N LEU A 126 11.32 -9.20 12.02
CA LEU A 126 9.88 -9.44 11.85
C LEU A 126 8.98 -8.70 12.86
N PRO A 127 9.36 -8.54 14.14
CA PRO A 127 8.58 -7.72 15.07
C PRO A 127 8.47 -6.25 14.62
N MET A 128 9.55 -5.69 14.07
CA MET A 128 9.56 -4.33 13.56
C MET A 128 8.77 -4.19 12.25
N VAL A 129 8.84 -5.21 11.37
CA VAL A 129 7.96 -5.31 10.21
C VAL A 129 6.50 -5.25 10.64
N ALA A 130 6.09 -6.09 11.60
CA ALA A 130 4.73 -6.11 12.10
C ALA A 130 4.32 -4.77 12.73
N LEU A 131 5.20 -4.17 13.53
CA LEU A 131 4.96 -2.88 14.20
C LEU A 131 4.73 -1.76 13.18
N VAL A 132 5.65 -1.57 12.23
CA VAL A 132 5.56 -0.44 11.30
C VAL A 132 4.38 -0.61 10.34
N LEU A 133 4.14 -1.82 9.82
CA LEU A 133 2.98 -2.05 8.97
C LEU A 133 1.66 -1.85 9.71
N THR A 134 1.57 -2.28 10.97
CA THR A 134 0.38 -2.04 11.80
C THR A 134 0.19 -0.55 12.08
N ALA A 135 1.26 0.18 12.40
CA ALA A 135 1.20 1.63 12.63
C ALA A 135 0.68 2.38 11.39
N TRP A 136 1.18 2.04 10.20
CA TRP A 136 0.69 2.61 8.95
C TRP A 136 -0.73 2.18 8.61
N ALA A 137 -1.12 0.93 8.92
CA ALA A 137 -2.49 0.49 8.75
C ALA A 137 -3.46 1.33 9.60
N VAL A 138 -3.15 1.50 10.89
CA VAL A 138 -3.93 2.34 11.80
C VAL A 138 -4.01 3.77 11.27
N LEU A 139 -2.87 4.38 10.91
CA LEU A 139 -2.83 5.73 10.34
C LEU A 139 -3.68 5.83 9.06
N GLY A 140 -3.57 4.85 8.18
CA GLY A 140 -4.35 4.77 6.95
C GLY A 140 -5.85 4.76 7.22
N PHE A 141 -6.34 3.93 8.14
CA PHE A 141 -7.75 3.88 8.50
C PHE A 141 -8.23 5.17 9.18
N LEU A 142 -7.42 5.73 10.08
CA LEU A 142 -7.72 6.99 10.76
C LEU A 142 -7.87 8.16 9.77
N LEU A 143 -7.12 8.15 8.67
CA LEU A 143 -7.24 9.15 7.59
C LEU A 143 -8.38 8.81 6.63
N ALA A 144 -8.49 7.57 6.18
CA ALA A 144 -9.42 7.14 5.15
C ALA A 144 -10.88 7.32 5.57
N VAL A 145 -11.25 6.85 6.76
CA VAL A 145 -12.64 6.85 7.23
C VAL A 145 -13.26 8.26 7.25
N PRO A 146 -12.65 9.28 7.88
CA PRO A 146 -13.24 10.62 7.89
C PRO A 146 -13.23 11.28 6.51
N LEU A 147 -12.20 11.05 5.69
CA LEU A 147 -12.08 11.65 4.36
C LEU A 147 -13.11 11.08 3.39
N LEU A 148 -13.29 9.75 3.37
CA LEU A 148 -14.32 9.10 2.57
C LEU A 148 -15.72 9.52 3.00
N ARG A 149 -15.98 9.64 4.31
CA ARG A 149 -17.26 10.15 4.83
C ARG A 149 -17.52 11.60 4.40
N ARG A 150 -16.49 12.45 4.35
CA ARG A 150 -16.61 13.83 3.86
C ARG A 150 -16.89 13.87 2.36
N ALA A 151 -16.19 13.07 1.57
CA ALA A 151 -16.40 12.99 0.12
C ALA A 151 -17.84 12.55 -0.22
N ALA A 152 -18.33 11.47 0.42
CA ALA A 152 -19.69 10.97 0.21
C ALA A 152 -20.79 12.00 0.56
N ARG A 153 -20.57 12.82 1.61
CA ARG A 153 -21.50 13.91 1.98
C ARG A 153 -21.54 15.03 0.93
N ARG A 154 -20.40 15.39 0.33
CA ARG A 154 -20.33 16.44 -0.72
C ARG A 154 -21.10 16.03 -1.97
N GLU A 155 -20.96 14.77 -2.41
CA GLU A 155 -21.74 14.24 -3.54
C GLU A 155 -23.25 14.27 -3.27
N SER A 156 -23.66 13.94 -2.04
CA SER A 156 -25.07 13.93 -1.67
C SER A 156 -25.69 15.33 -1.68
N GLY A 157 -24.96 16.34 -1.18
CA GLY A 157 -25.37 17.75 -1.26
C GLY A 157 -25.44 18.26 -2.70
N SER A 158 -24.42 17.99 -3.52
CA SER A 158 -24.39 18.38 -4.93
C SER A 158 -25.55 17.78 -5.74
N ARG A 159 -25.88 16.50 -5.50
CA ARG A 159 -27.04 15.84 -6.15
C ARG A 159 -28.37 16.45 -5.73
N LEU A 160 -28.52 16.89 -4.48
CA LEU A 160 -29.73 17.56 -4.01
C LEU A 160 -29.89 18.93 -4.68
N THR A 161 -28.83 19.73 -4.75
CA THR A 161 -28.84 21.02 -5.46
C THR A 161 -29.17 20.85 -6.94
N ALA A 162 -28.58 19.87 -7.61
CA ALA A 162 -28.88 19.57 -9.01
C ALA A 162 -30.35 19.13 -9.23
N ARG A 163 -30.96 18.46 -8.24
CA ARG A 163 -32.39 18.12 -8.29
C ARG A 163 -33.29 19.35 -8.08
N HIS A 164 -32.94 20.23 -7.15
CA HIS A 164 -33.66 21.49 -6.94
C HIS A 164 -33.58 22.39 -8.18
N GLU A 165 -32.40 22.58 -8.75
CA GLU A 165 -32.22 23.37 -9.98
C GLU A 165 -33.00 22.79 -11.16
N LYS A 166 -33.06 21.46 -11.28
CA LYS A 166 -33.87 20.78 -12.31
C LYS A 166 -35.37 20.95 -12.07
N ALA A 167 -35.83 20.94 -10.83
CA ALA A 167 -37.23 21.17 -10.47
C ALA A 167 -37.66 22.63 -10.74
N GLU A 168 -36.80 23.60 -10.41
CA GLU A 168 -37.00 25.02 -10.71
C GLU A 168 -37.03 25.28 -12.23
N ARG A 169 -36.11 24.67 -12.99
CA ARG A 169 -36.10 24.78 -14.47
C ARG A 169 -37.26 24.05 -15.15
N SER A 170 -37.84 23.04 -14.51
CA SER A 170 -38.98 22.28 -15.05
C SER A 170 -40.32 23.00 -14.86
N GLY A 171 -40.36 24.18 -14.25
CA GLY A 171 -41.56 25.02 -14.20
C GLY A 171 -42.69 24.46 -13.34
N ALA A 172 -42.39 23.70 -12.29
CA ALA A 172 -43.39 23.37 -11.27
C ALA A 172 -43.58 24.57 -10.33
N MET A 173 -44.13 25.67 -10.85
CA MET A 173 -44.62 26.79 -10.03
C MET A 173 -46.11 26.51 -9.76
N PRO A 174 -46.53 26.25 -8.51
CA PRO A 174 -47.95 26.17 -8.20
C PRO A 174 -48.56 27.56 -8.35
N ALA A 175 -49.69 27.62 -9.08
CA ALA A 175 -50.58 28.77 -9.15
C ALA A 175 -51.19 29.10 -7.77
#